data_AF-A0ABD6DKM0-F1
#
_entry.id   AF-A0ABD6DKM0-F1
#
_cell.length_a   1.000
_cell.length_b   1.000
_cell.length_c   1.000
_cell.angle_alpha   90.00
_cell.angle_beta   90.00
_cell.angle_gamma   90.00
#
_symmetry.space_group_name_H-M   'P 1'
#
loop_
_entity.id
_entity.type
_entity.pdbx_description
1 polymer ?
#
loop_
_entity_poly.entity_id
_entity_poly.type
_entity_poly.pdbx_seq_one_letter_code
_entity_poly.pdbx_strand_id
1 'polypeptide(L)' 'MSINPVQCPLCDEMLDGSEDLDTHLVEAHSKTELAEFVVEAWEEGQGPGPT' A
#
# COMPACT_ATOMS: atom_id res chain seq x y z
N MET A 1 -8.96 21.58 -5.54
CA MET A 1 -8.51 20.34 -4.89
C MET A 1 -7.42 19.78 -5.78
N SER A 2 -6.17 19.71 -5.30
CA SER A 2 -5.09 19.07 -6.07
C SER A 2 -5.24 17.57 -5.89
N ILE A 3 -5.59 16.88 -6.97
CA ILE A 3 -5.57 15.44 -7.04
C ILE A 3 -4.11 15.08 -7.32
N ASN A 4 -3.34 14.81 -6.27
CA ASN A 4 -1.98 14.33 -6.46
C ASN A 4 -2.06 12.84 -6.80
N PRO A 5 -1.41 12.39 -7.89
CA PRO A 5 -1.35 10.98 -8.21
C PRO A 5 -0.66 10.24 -7.06
N VAL A 6 -1.19 9.07 -6.72
CA VAL A 6 -0.66 8.21 -5.66
C VAL A 6 -0.02 7.01 -6.31
N GLN A 7 1.22 6.69 -5.93
CA GLN A 7 1.89 5.49 -6.43
C GLN A 7 1.61 4.32 -5.48
N CYS A 8 1.21 3.19 -6.03
CA CYS A 8 1.03 1.96 -5.29
C CYS A 8 2.39 1.42 -4.82
N PRO A 9 2.58 1.15 -3.52
CA PRO A 9 3.86 0.68 -3.01
C PRO A 9 4.14 -0.81 -3.29
N LEU A 10 3.15 -1.57 -3.81
CA LEU A 10 3.30 -3.00 -4.12
C LEU A 10 3.67 -3.26 -5.59
N CYS A 11 3.08 -2.51 -6.52
CA CYS A 11 3.29 -2.70 -7.96
C CYS A 11 3.86 -1.47 -8.69
N ASP A 12 4.17 -0.40 -7.95
CA ASP A 12 4.64 0.88 -8.50
C ASP A 12 3.66 1.55 -9.49
N GLU A 13 2.40 1.10 -9.53
CA GLU A 13 1.37 1.66 -10.40
C GLU A 13 0.97 3.07 -9.95
N MET A 14 0.91 4.00 -10.90
CA MET A 14 0.51 5.38 -10.61
C MET A 14 -1.01 5.50 -10.75
N LEU A 15 -1.68 5.61 -9.61
CA LEU A 15 -3.11 5.86 -9.52
C LEU A 15 -3.35 7.34 -9.80
N ASP A 16 -4.06 7.64 -10.89
CA ASP A 16 -4.68 8.93 -11.02
C ASP A 16 -5.73 9.04 -9.93
N GLY A 17 -5.82 10.18 -9.23
CA GLY A 17 -6.63 10.24 -8.01
C GLY A 17 -8.16 10.27 -8.26
N SER A 18 -8.61 9.66 -9.34
CA SER A 18 -9.95 9.07 -9.44
C SER A 18 -10.03 7.68 -8.79
N GLU A 19 -8.92 6.93 -8.73
CA GLU A 19 -8.82 5.63 -8.07
C GLU A 19 -8.23 5.78 -6.67
N ASP A 20 -8.99 5.37 -5.65
CA ASP A 20 -8.53 5.33 -4.27
C ASP A 20 -7.52 4.19 -4.10
N LEU A 21 -6.35 4.50 -3.54
CA LEU A 21 -5.31 3.51 -3.24
C LEU A 21 -5.85 2.34 -2.40
N ASP A 22 -6.76 2.59 -1.47
CA ASP A 22 -7.38 1.54 -0.64
C ASP A 22 -8.14 0.51 -1.50
N THR A 23 -8.94 1.00 -2.46
CA THR A 23 -9.70 0.14 -3.38
C THR A 23 -8.74 -0.64 -4.28
N HIS A 24 -7.72 0.01 -4.82
CA HIS A 24 -6.68 -0.63 -5.62
C HIS A 24 -5.99 -1.76 -4.83
N LEU A 25 -5.62 -1.53 -3.57
CA LEU A 25 -4.97 -2.54 -2.73
C LEU A 25 -5.87 -3.76 -2.46
N VAL A 26 -7.19 -3.58 -2.41
CA VAL A 26 -8.14 -4.69 -2.17
C VAL A 26 -8.48 -5.46 -3.44
N GLU A 27 -8.57 -4.78 -4.59
CA GLU A 27 -8.98 -5.39 -5.86
C GLU A 27 -7.81 -5.97 -6.66
N ALA A 28 -6.66 -5.30 -6.65
CA ALA A 28 -5.49 -5.69 -7.43
C ALA A 28 -4.52 -6.59 -6.67
N HIS A 29 -4.51 -6.55 -5.33
CA HIS A 29 -3.55 -7.28 -4.51
C HIS A 29 -4.23 -8.24 -3.53
N SER A 30 -3.62 -9.41 -3.35
CA SER A 30 -4.08 -10.39 -2.38
C SER A 30 -3.65 -10.00 -0.96
N LYS A 31 -4.38 -10.51 0.04
CA LYS A 31 -4.00 -10.38 1.45
C LYS A 31 -2.58 -10.87 1.75
N THR A 32 -2.11 -11.89 1.03
CA THR A 32 -0.75 -12.42 1.18
C THR A 32 0.28 -11.41 0.69
N GLU A 33 0.09 -10.82 -0.49
CA GLU A 33 1.00 -9.82 -1.07
C GLU A 33 1.10 -8.57 -0.18
N LEU A 34 -0.05 -8.12 0.35
CA LEU A 34 -0.09 -7.06 1.36
C LEU A 34 0.65 -7.44 2.64
N ALA A 35 0.50 -8.68 3.11
CA ALA A 35 1.16 -9.15 4.33
C ALA A 35 2.67 -9.28 4.16
N GLU A 36 3.16 -9.74 3.00
CA GLU A 36 4.59 -9.83 2.69
C GLU A 36 5.23 -8.44 2.66
N PHE A 37 4.58 -7.47 2.01
CA PHE A 37 4.99 -6.06 2.04
C PHE A 37 5.03 -5.51 3.48
N VAL A 38 4.02 -5.84 4.29
CA VAL A 38 3.91 -5.50 5.72
C VAL A 38 4.79 -6.39 6.60
N VAL A 39 5.64 -7.26 6.07
CA VAL A 39 6.72 -7.90 6.86
C VAL A 39 8.05 -7.26 6.50
N GLU A 40 8.27 -7.01 5.21
CA GLU A 40 9.48 -6.35 4.71
C GLU A 40 9.61 -4.90 5.19
N ALA A 41 8.50 -4.15 5.28
CA ALA A 41 8.51 -2.78 5.79
C ALA A 41 8.89 -2.66 7.28
N TRP A 42 9.04 -3.78 8.00
CA TRP A 42 9.15 -3.82 9.47
C TRP A 42 10.54 -4.25 9.96
N GLU A 43 11.46 -4.61 9.07
CA GLU A 43 12.85 -4.93 9.44
C GLU A 43 13.75 -3.68 9.56
N GLU A 44 13.26 -2.50 9.16
CA GLU A 44 13.97 -1.21 9.25
C GLU A 44 13.46 -0.29 10.39
N GLY A 45 12.86 -0.85 11.44
CA GLY A 45 12.80 -0.19 12.76
C GLY A 45 11.53 0.57 13.15
N GLN A 46 10.36 0.22 12.62
CA GLN A 46 9.07 0.72 13.14
C GLN A 46 8.08 -0.43 13.33
N GLY A 47 8.27 -1.22 14.39
CA GLY A 47 7.36 -2.28 14.88
C GLY A 47 5.97 -1.75 15.28
N PRO A 48 4.88 -2.55 15.23
CA PRO A 48 3.62 -2.14 15.81
C PRO A 48 3.79 -2.46 17.29
N GLY A 49 3.65 -1.44 18.15
CA GLY A 49 3.74 -1.66 19.58
C GLY A 49 2.83 -2.83 20.00
N PRO A 50 3.29 -3.71 20.91
CA PRO A 50 2.48 -4.84 21.34
C PRO A 50 1.19 -4.36 22.01
N THR A 51 0.03 -4.81 21.51
CA THR A 51 -1.26 -4.74 22.22
C THR A 51 -1.27 -5.57 23.49
#